data_AF-A0A3D2C972-F1
#
_entry.id   AF-A0A3D2C972-F1
#
_cell.length_a   1.000
_cell.length_b   1.000
_cell.length_c   1.000
_cell.angle_alpha   90.00
_cell.angle_beta   90.00
_cell.angle_gamma   90.00
#
_symmetry.space_group_name_H-M   'P 1'
#
loop_
_entity.id
_entity.type
_entity.pdbx_description
1 polymer ?
#
loop_
_entity_poly.entity_id
_entity_poly.type
_entity_poly.pdbx_seq_one_letter_code
_entity_poly.pdbx_strand_id
1 'polypeptide(L)'
;DGTDDYLDIDDDGDGVATIDESGDTDGDGTDDYLDADDDGDGVDTIDESGDTDSDGTDDYLDADDDGDGVATVDELLEGDTDGDGTDDYLDTDDDGDGLDTSDELLEGDSDGDGVDDYIDDDDDGDGLLTADERLEGDTDGDGTEDYLDTDDDDDGLPTSDELFEGTDPLDDDTDDDGLTDYEELIDYATDPLDEDTDDGGVLDGQEVEVDGTDPLDPSDDALDTDGDGISDWAEENEYDTDPTLSDTDGDGLDDGEEIGIGTDPTDSDTDDDGLLDGEEVDDIGTDPLDDDTDDDGLDDGEEVLDLGTDPLDDDTDDDGLLDGEEVVEYGTDPTSNDTDEDGLLDGEEVTEHGTDPAERDTDGDCLTDGEEVLEYGTDPLDEDSDGDGLTDCEEVNETGTDPNNGDTDDDGLSDGYETDQGSDPLDPLDPGDGVEEEVEVDTGGLEAVVSLEGATSGSCGCGNSKSAWFVGGLTFLMAGLRRRRED
;
A
#
# COMPACT_ATOMS: atom_id res chain seq x y z
N ASP A 1 -50.76 69.58 47.05
CA ASP A 1 -50.24 70.71 47.92
C ASP A 1 -51.30 71.60 48.65
N GLY A 2 -52.52 71.09 48.89
CA GLY A 2 -53.66 71.90 49.37
C GLY A 2 -54.46 72.60 48.26
N THR A 3 -54.12 72.35 47.00
CA THR A 3 -54.98 72.45 45.82
C THR A 3 -56.03 71.32 45.86
N ASP A 4 -57.20 71.53 45.24
CA ASP A 4 -58.19 70.46 45.14
C ASP A 4 -57.71 69.50 44.03
N ASP A 5 -57.69 68.18 44.28
CA ASP A 5 -57.19 67.07 43.43
C ASP A 5 -57.42 67.30 41.91
N TYR A 6 -58.66 67.62 41.49
CA TYR A 6 -59.00 67.90 40.08
C TYR A 6 -58.32 69.15 39.43
N LEU A 7 -57.43 69.85 40.14
CA LEU A 7 -56.66 71.03 39.73
C LEU A 7 -55.16 70.93 40.05
N ASP A 8 -54.71 69.91 40.79
CA ASP A 8 -53.31 69.69 41.07
C ASP A 8 -52.70 68.88 39.90
N ILE A 9 -51.41 69.08 39.64
CA ILE A 9 -50.74 68.51 38.44
C ILE A 9 -50.02 67.19 38.75
N ASP A 10 -49.92 66.89 40.03
CA ASP A 10 -49.13 65.88 40.73
C ASP A 10 -49.74 65.90 42.16
N ASP A 11 -50.58 64.92 42.48
CA ASP A 11 -51.55 64.99 43.60
C ASP A 11 -50.92 64.48 44.92
N ASP A 12 -50.10 63.44 44.87
CA ASP A 12 -49.27 62.87 45.95
C ASP A 12 -47.94 63.63 46.17
N GLY A 13 -47.37 64.25 45.12
CA GLY A 13 -46.10 64.97 45.15
C GLY A 13 -44.86 64.11 44.86
N ASP A 14 -45.01 62.96 44.20
CA ASP A 14 -43.92 62.06 43.80
C ASP A 14 -43.09 62.58 42.61
N GLY A 15 -43.64 63.48 41.79
CA GLY A 15 -42.96 64.07 40.65
C GLY A 15 -43.34 63.49 39.29
N VAL A 16 -44.19 62.46 39.25
CA VAL A 16 -44.95 62.04 38.07
C VAL A 16 -46.21 62.92 37.99
N ALA A 17 -46.87 62.96 36.83
CA ALA A 17 -48.02 63.84 36.63
C ALA A 17 -49.32 63.04 36.67
N THR A 18 -50.32 63.53 37.41
CA THR A 18 -51.65 62.89 37.60
C THR A 18 -52.45 62.50 36.36
N ILE A 19 -51.99 62.87 35.16
CA ILE A 19 -52.58 62.44 33.89
C ILE A 19 -51.93 61.17 33.32
N ASP A 20 -50.72 60.88 33.79
CA ASP A 20 -49.84 59.79 33.40
C ASP A 20 -49.96 58.64 34.44
N GLU A 21 -50.23 58.92 35.73
CA GLU A 21 -50.74 57.92 36.71
C GLU A 21 -52.25 57.67 36.53
N SER A 22 -52.66 56.49 36.04
CA SER A 22 -54.09 56.18 35.99
C SER A 22 -54.37 54.71 36.23
N GLY A 23 -54.82 54.38 37.43
CA GLY A 23 -54.97 52.99 37.78
C GLY A 23 -55.08 52.79 39.28
N ASP A 24 -54.58 51.63 39.67
CA ASP A 24 -54.43 51.02 40.99
C ASP A 24 -53.53 49.80 40.64
N THR A 25 -52.25 50.09 40.36
CA THR A 25 -51.28 49.16 39.73
C THR A 25 -51.00 47.98 40.66
N ASP A 26 -50.71 48.24 41.93
CA ASP A 26 -50.51 47.24 42.98
C ASP A 26 -51.83 46.57 43.46
N GLY A 27 -52.97 47.21 43.22
CA GLY A 27 -54.29 46.71 43.59
C GLY A 27 -54.64 46.83 45.08
N ASP A 28 -53.97 47.69 45.86
CA ASP A 28 -54.25 47.92 47.28
C ASP A 28 -55.54 48.73 47.51
N GLY A 29 -56.02 49.40 46.46
CA GLY A 29 -57.24 50.19 46.44
C GLY A 29 -57.03 51.69 46.67
N THR A 30 -55.80 52.16 46.62
CA THR A 30 -55.37 53.54 46.37
C THR A 30 -55.19 53.68 44.85
N ASP A 31 -55.63 54.81 44.28
CA ASP A 31 -55.39 55.00 42.84
C ASP A 31 -53.98 55.59 42.71
N ASP A 32 -53.17 55.16 41.72
CA ASP A 32 -51.76 55.55 41.48
C ASP A 32 -51.46 57.04 41.75
N TYR A 33 -52.24 57.98 41.17
CA TYR A 33 -52.10 59.44 41.41
C TYR A 33 -52.31 59.92 42.87
N LEU A 34 -52.50 59.01 43.82
CA LEU A 34 -52.61 59.26 45.25
C LEU A 34 -51.75 58.28 46.08
N ASP A 35 -51.08 57.34 45.42
CA ASP A 35 -50.08 56.48 46.03
C ASP A 35 -48.70 57.15 46.00
N ALA A 36 -47.75 56.62 46.73
CA ALA A 36 -46.36 57.11 46.70
C ALA A 36 -45.37 56.03 46.24
N ASP A 37 -45.90 54.87 45.91
CA ASP A 37 -45.30 53.58 45.61
C ASP A 37 -46.40 52.86 44.80
N ASP A 38 -46.38 53.08 43.48
CA ASP A 38 -47.50 52.83 42.58
C ASP A 38 -47.70 51.34 42.27
N ASP A 39 -46.61 50.59 42.08
CA ASP A 39 -46.56 49.12 41.90
C ASP A 39 -46.50 48.34 43.23
N GLY A 40 -46.20 49.01 44.34
CA GLY A 40 -46.21 48.44 45.68
C GLY A 40 -45.00 47.57 45.99
N ASP A 41 -43.89 47.76 45.26
CA ASP A 41 -42.64 47.03 45.43
C ASP A 41 -41.79 47.56 46.61
N GLY A 42 -42.11 48.75 47.13
CA GLY A 42 -41.46 49.33 48.30
C GLY A 42 -40.33 50.32 48.01
N VAL A 43 -40.06 50.63 46.74
CA VAL A 43 -39.38 51.86 46.32
C VAL A 43 -40.43 52.99 46.22
N ASP A 44 -40.04 54.22 46.57
CA ASP A 44 -40.97 55.36 46.40
C ASP A 44 -40.92 55.79 44.91
N THR A 45 -42.07 55.99 44.26
CA THR A 45 -42.23 56.46 42.84
C THR A 45 -41.39 57.69 42.45
N ILE A 46 -40.94 58.48 43.43
CA ILE A 46 -40.04 59.62 43.22
C ILE A 46 -38.58 59.22 42.92
N ASP A 47 -38.17 58.07 43.41
CA ASP A 47 -36.82 57.52 43.30
C ASP A 47 -36.70 56.58 42.08
N GLU A 48 -37.83 56.19 41.48
CA GLU A 48 -37.94 55.40 40.26
C GLU A 48 -38.11 56.31 39.04
N SER A 49 -37.25 56.15 38.04
CA SER A 49 -37.43 56.91 36.81
C SER A 49 -36.73 56.22 35.65
N GLY A 50 -37.51 55.78 34.68
CA GLY A 50 -36.91 55.01 33.62
C GLY A 50 -37.88 54.02 33.04
N ASP A 51 -37.27 52.98 32.50
CA ASP A 51 -37.79 51.79 31.83
C ASP A 51 -36.49 50.97 31.67
N THR A 52 -36.01 50.43 32.80
CA THR A 52 -34.66 49.88 32.99
C THR A 52 -34.47 48.66 32.08
N ASP A 53 -35.43 47.75 32.09
CA ASP A 53 -35.50 46.58 31.20
C ASP A 53 -35.89 46.90 29.74
N SER A 54 -36.39 48.12 29.49
CA SER A 54 -36.88 48.59 28.19
C SER A 54 -38.07 47.81 27.61
N ASP A 55 -38.92 47.18 28.42
CA ASP A 55 -40.15 46.49 28.00
C ASP A 55 -41.29 47.47 27.62
N GLY A 56 -41.16 48.71 28.07
CA GLY A 56 -42.10 49.80 27.81
C GLY A 56 -43.10 50.07 28.93
N THR A 57 -42.92 49.46 30.08
CA THR A 57 -43.43 49.85 31.40
C THR A 57 -42.38 50.75 32.05
N ASP A 58 -42.80 51.88 32.61
CA ASP A 58 -41.82 52.72 33.30
C ASP A 58 -41.62 52.12 34.71
N ASP A 59 -40.40 52.12 35.25
CA ASP A 59 -39.99 51.48 36.53
C ASP A 59 -41.04 51.62 37.65
N TYR A 60 -41.51 52.84 37.94
CA TYR A 60 -42.55 53.12 38.95
C TYR A 60 -43.95 52.50 38.71
N LEU A 61 -44.12 51.69 37.67
CA LEU A 61 -45.32 50.89 37.37
C LEU A 61 -44.99 49.42 37.13
N ASP A 62 -43.73 49.04 37.28
CA ASP A 62 -43.21 47.69 37.18
C ASP A 62 -42.85 47.19 38.57
N ALA A 63 -42.99 45.90 38.83
CA ALA A 63 -42.68 45.33 40.15
C ALA A 63 -41.34 44.56 40.14
N ASP A 64 -40.61 44.68 39.04
CA ASP A 64 -39.46 43.92 38.56
C ASP A 64 -38.78 44.85 37.53
N ASP A 65 -38.05 45.85 38.05
CA ASP A 65 -37.59 47.02 37.30
C ASP A 65 -36.61 46.69 36.17
N ASP A 66 -35.71 45.76 36.42
CA ASP A 66 -34.66 45.32 35.50
C ASP A 66 -35.09 44.13 34.62
N GLY A 67 -36.24 43.53 34.95
CA GLY A 67 -36.93 42.53 34.15
C GLY A 67 -36.26 41.15 34.19
N ASP A 68 -35.47 40.89 35.23
CA ASP A 68 -34.79 39.61 35.44
C ASP A 68 -35.76 38.55 36.00
N GLY A 69 -36.88 38.95 36.61
CA GLY A 69 -37.88 38.03 37.17
C GLY A 69 -37.73 37.77 38.67
N VAL A 70 -36.77 38.40 39.33
CA VAL A 70 -36.81 38.76 40.75
C VAL A 70 -37.68 40.01 40.89
N ALA A 71 -38.35 40.18 42.02
CA ALA A 71 -39.19 41.35 42.21
C ALA A 71 -38.39 42.37 42.99
N THR A 72 -38.39 43.63 42.56
CA THR A 72 -37.67 44.75 43.20
C THR A 72 -37.75 44.72 44.73
N VAL A 73 -38.94 44.40 45.27
CA VAL A 73 -39.20 44.27 46.72
C VAL A 73 -38.29 43.29 47.48
N ASP A 74 -37.88 42.23 46.79
CA ASP A 74 -37.07 41.15 47.32
C ASP A 74 -35.57 41.49 47.27
N GLU A 75 -35.14 42.44 46.42
CA GLU A 75 -33.74 42.92 46.24
C GLU A 75 -33.43 44.26 46.93
N LEU A 76 -34.47 44.94 47.43
CA LEU A 76 -34.37 46.24 48.12
C LEU A 76 -33.44 46.27 49.35
N LEU A 77 -33.00 45.10 49.84
CA LEU A 77 -32.19 44.97 51.06
C LEU A 77 -30.70 44.82 50.78
N GLU A 78 -30.31 44.47 49.55
CA GLU A 78 -28.99 43.97 49.19
C GLU A 78 -28.01 45.12 48.86
N GLY A 79 -28.34 46.05 47.97
CA GLY A 79 -27.56 47.29 47.77
C GLY A 79 -26.98 47.49 46.37
N ASP A 80 -25.67 47.24 46.22
CA ASP A 80 -24.79 47.41 45.04
C ASP A 80 -23.66 46.39 45.29
N THR A 81 -23.98 45.12 45.05
CA THR A 81 -23.26 43.93 45.51
C THR A 81 -21.91 43.81 44.81
N ASP A 82 -21.87 43.90 43.49
CA ASP A 82 -20.65 43.93 42.68
C ASP A 82 -19.87 45.28 42.77
N GLY A 83 -20.54 46.36 43.17
CA GLY A 83 -19.96 47.68 43.34
C GLY A 83 -19.76 48.46 42.03
N ASP A 84 -20.44 48.12 40.94
CA ASP A 84 -20.37 48.81 39.65
C ASP A 84 -21.08 50.18 39.67
N GLY A 85 -21.96 50.37 40.66
CA GLY A 85 -22.71 51.59 40.92
C GLY A 85 -24.11 51.62 40.32
N THR A 86 -24.62 50.48 39.85
CA THR A 86 -26.03 50.11 39.73
C THR A 86 -26.46 49.53 41.08
N ASP A 87 -27.69 49.81 41.51
CA ASP A 87 -28.18 49.17 42.73
C ASP A 87 -28.80 47.83 42.31
N ASP A 88 -28.69 46.78 43.12
CA ASP A 88 -29.05 45.37 42.78
C ASP A 88 -30.42 45.23 42.10
N TYR A 89 -31.48 45.84 42.64
CA TYR A 89 -32.82 45.85 42.03
C TYR A 89 -32.94 46.54 40.64
N LEU A 90 -31.84 47.05 40.09
CA LEU A 90 -31.71 47.63 38.75
C LEU A 90 -30.61 46.93 37.93
N ASP A 91 -29.98 45.89 38.46
CA ASP A 91 -28.87 45.16 37.87
C ASP A 91 -29.27 43.71 37.57
N THR A 92 -29.04 43.29 36.33
CA THR A 92 -29.45 41.97 35.87
C THR A 92 -28.44 40.86 36.22
N ASP A 93 -27.33 41.23 36.86
CA ASP A 93 -26.11 40.45 37.16
C ASP A 93 -25.55 41.02 38.48
N ASP A 94 -26.19 40.68 39.59
CA ASP A 94 -26.08 41.34 40.89
C ASP A 94 -24.66 41.29 41.50
N ASP A 95 -23.95 40.18 41.30
CA ASP A 95 -22.60 39.94 41.80
C ASP A 95 -21.51 40.21 40.73
N GLY A 96 -21.92 40.42 39.49
CA GLY A 96 -21.06 40.78 38.37
C GLY A 96 -20.20 39.62 37.85
N ASP A 97 -20.62 38.39 38.09
CA ASP A 97 -19.93 37.18 37.64
C ASP A 97 -20.18 36.89 36.14
N GLY A 98 -21.24 37.48 35.58
CA GLY A 98 -21.64 37.36 34.18
C GLY A 98 -22.70 36.30 33.88
N LEU A 99 -23.34 35.73 34.90
CA LEU A 99 -24.64 35.06 34.84
C LEU A 99 -25.76 36.08 35.08
N ASP A 100 -26.95 35.82 34.54
CA ASP A 100 -28.09 36.71 34.79
C ASP A 100 -28.73 36.24 36.12
N THR A 101 -28.94 37.13 37.09
CA THR A 101 -29.55 36.86 38.43
C THR A 101 -30.79 35.94 38.35
N SER A 102 -31.57 36.09 37.28
CA SER A 102 -32.75 35.28 36.96
C SER A 102 -32.52 33.77 36.82
N ASP A 103 -31.36 33.39 36.29
CA ASP A 103 -30.98 32.00 36.03
C ASP A 103 -30.54 31.33 37.36
N GLU A 104 -29.84 32.07 38.21
CA GLU A 104 -29.31 31.63 39.52
C GLU A 104 -30.38 31.60 40.62
N LEU A 105 -31.43 32.42 40.52
CA LEU A 105 -32.53 32.43 41.49
C LEU A 105 -33.25 31.07 41.62
N LEU A 106 -33.15 30.21 40.60
CA LEU A 106 -33.69 28.85 40.63
C LEU A 106 -32.84 27.86 41.44
N GLU A 107 -31.56 28.16 41.63
CA GLU A 107 -30.50 27.28 42.11
C GLU A 107 -30.34 27.44 43.63
N GLY A 108 -30.22 28.68 44.08
CA GLY A 108 -30.49 29.09 45.45
C GLY A 108 -29.25 29.40 46.27
N ASP A 109 -28.65 28.39 46.91
CA ASP A 109 -27.49 28.48 47.83
C ASP A 109 -26.75 27.17 47.67
N SER A 110 -25.92 27.10 46.64
CA SER A 110 -25.32 25.91 46.06
C SER A 110 -24.27 25.30 47.00
N ASP A 111 -23.38 26.12 47.58
CA ASP A 111 -22.41 25.67 48.59
C ASP A 111 -22.98 25.52 50.02
N GLY A 112 -24.14 26.14 50.30
CA GLY A 112 -24.83 26.07 51.58
C GLY A 112 -24.24 26.97 52.68
N ASP A 113 -23.46 27.99 52.34
CA ASP A 113 -22.88 28.96 53.29
C ASP A 113 -23.90 29.98 53.80
N GLY A 114 -25.00 30.14 53.04
CA GLY A 114 -26.14 31.00 53.34
C GLY A 114 -26.04 32.42 52.78
N VAL A 115 -25.17 32.64 51.80
CA VAL A 115 -25.33 33.59 50.70
C VAL A 115 -26.08 32.84 49.58
N ASP A 116 -26.97 33.54 48.87
CA ASP A 116 -27.68 32.91 47.76
C ASP A 116 -26.86 33.16 46.47
N ASP A 117 -26.88 32.24 45.50
CA ASP A 117 -25.98 32.20 44.33
C ASP A 117 -25.91 33.55 43.57
N TYR A 118 -27.06 34.15 43.25
CA TYR A 118 -27.14 35.47 42.59
C TYR A 118 -26.47 36.65 43.32
N ILE A 119 -25.94 36.46 44.54
CA ILE A 119 -25.16 37.45 45.29
C ILE A 119 -23.83 36.86 45.84
N ASP A 120 -23.36 35.73 45.30
CA ASP A 120 -22.11 35.05 45.69
C ASP A 120 -21.17 34.82 44.50
N ASP A 121 -20.08 35.61 44.41
CA ASP A 121 -19.09 35.49 43.32
C ASP A 121 -18.38 34.09 43.19
N ASP A 122 -18.68 33.09 44.03
CA ASP A 122 -18.06 31.76 44.19
C ASP A 122 -19.13 30.73 44.62
N ASP A 123 -20.06 30.41 43.72
CA ASP A 123 -21.33 29.68 43.99
C ASP A 123 -21.16 28.29 44.60
N ASP A 124 -20.11 27.57 44.22
CA ASP A 124 -19.83 26.21 44.66
C ASP A 124 -18.87 26.17 45.89
N GLY A 125 -18.28 27.32 46.21
CA GLY A 125 -17.39 27.54 47.34
C GLY A 125 -16.04 26.81 47.24
N ASP A 126 -15.59 26.47 46.03
CA ASP A 126 -14.30 25.82 45.77
C ASP A 126 -13.12 26.81 45.86
N GLY A 127 -13.40 28.10 45.72
CA GLY A 127 -12.44 29.20 45.81
C GLY A 127 -11.87 29.69 44.48
N LEU A 128 -12.38 29.20 43.36
CA LEU A 128 -12.45 29.91 42.09
C LEU A 128 -13.57 30.94 42.14
N LEU A 129 -13.79 31.68 41.07
CA LEU A 129 -14.92 32.60 40.99
C LEU A 129 -15.75 32.10 39.81
N THR A 130 -17.07 32.12 39.92
CA THR A 130 -17.98 31.66 38.88
C THR A 130 -17.65 32.31 37.51
N ALA A 131 -17.26 33.58 37.54
CA ALA A 131 -16.79 34.37 36.39
C ALA A 131 -15.52 33.84 35.69
N ASP A 132 -14.63 33.17 36.43
CA ASP A 132 -13.38 32.59 35.96
C ASP A 132 -13.56 31.13 35.50
N GLU A 133 -14.66 30.48 35.86
CA GLU A 133 -15.02 29.10 35.45
C GLU A 133 -15.73 29.10 34.10
N ARG A 134 -16.90 29.73 33.96
CA ARG A 134 -17.57 30.00 32.67
C ARG A 134 -17.54 28.86 31.63
N LEU A 135 -17.73 27.63 32.09
CA LEU A 135 -17.95 26.46 31.23
C LEU A 135 -19.47 26.22 31.21
N GLU A 136 -20.14 26.72 30.15
CA GLU A 136 -21.56 26.41 29.95
C GLU A 136 -21.68 24.90 29.63
N GLY A 137 -22.17 24.08 30.55
CA GLY A 137 -22.08 22.63 30.42
C GLY A 137 -22.65 21.82 31.58
N ASP A 138 -22.49 20.50 31.45
CA ASP A 138 -22.75 19.41 32.41
C ASP A 138 -21.92 18.25 31.84
N THR A 139 -20.60 18.37 32.04
CA THR A 139 -19.57 17.65 31.30
C THR A 139 -19.56 16.17 31.66
N ASP A 140 -19.63 15.85 32.95
CA ASP A 140 -19.80 14.49 33.46
C ASP A 140 -21.24 13.93 33.30
N GLY A 141 -22.23 14.81 33.13
CA GLY A 141 -23.64 14.46 32.96
C GLY A 141 -24.36 14.07 34.25
N ASP A 142 -23.87 14.46 35.43
CA ASP A 142 -24.49 14.18 36.72
C ASP A 142 -25.72 15.07 37.01
N GLY A 143 -25.82 16.17 36.26
CA GLY A 143 -26.91 17.14 36.31
C GLY A 143 -26.64 18.36 37.18
N THR A 144 -25.40 18.58 37.60
CA THR A 144 -24.82 19.84 38.08
C THR A 144 -24.22 20.55 36.87
N GLU A 145 -24.39 21.86 36.75
CA GLU A 145 -23.74 22.59 35.65
C GLU A 145 -22.27 22.82 36.02
N ASP A 146 -21.36 22.83 35.04
CA ASP A 146 -19.91 22.84 35.30
C ASP A 146 -19.48 24.00 36.24
N TYR A 147 -20.11 25.18 36.14
CA TYR A 147 -19.80 26.32 37.04
C TYR A 147 -20.31 26.18 38.48
N LEU A 148 -21.09 25.13 38.77
CA LEU A 148 -21.56 24.75 40.10
C LEU A 148 -20.96 23.42 40.56
N ASP A 149 -20.10 22.81 39.72
CA ASP A 149 -19.44 21.56 40.03
C ASP A 149 -18.00 21.81 40.45
N THR A 150 -17.58 21.10 41.48
CA THR A 150 -16.21 21.22 42.02
C THR A 150 -15.21 20.33 41.27
N ASP A 151 -15.69 19.54 40.30
CA ASP A 151 -15.02 18.42 39.61
C ASP A 151 -15.80 18.13 38.30
N ASP A 152 -15.68 19.02 37.30
CA ASP A 152 -16.63 19.10 36.16
C ASP A 152 -16.67 17.82 35.29
N ASP A 153 -15.63 16.99 35.31
CA ASP A 153 -15.54 15.74 34.55
C ASP A 153 -15.62 14.44 35.41
N ASP A 154 -15.77 14.57 36.74
CA ASP A 154 -15.85 13.49 37.75
C ASP A 154 -14.68 12.50 37.68
N ASP A 155 -13.48 12.97 37.30
CA ASP A 155 -12.25 12.17 37.35
C ASP A 155 -11.70 12.05 38.79
N GLY A 156 -12.10 12.96 39.68
CA GLY A 156 -11.75 13.01 41.09
C GLY A 156 -10.68 14.05 41.46
N LEU A 157 -10.16 14.80 40.50
CA LEU A 157 -9.26 15.94 40.65
C LEU A 157 -10.09 17.23 40.58
N PRO A 158 -10.16 18.02 41.68
CA PRO A 158 -11.01 19.21 41.67
C PRO A 158 -10.59 20.23 40.61
N THR A 159 -11.57 20.91 39.99
CA THR A 159 -11.41 21.95 38.96
C THR A 159 -10.35 23.00 39.33
N SER A 160 -10.32 23.41 40.61
CA SER A 160 -9.29 24.33 41.13
C SER A 160 -7.86 23.78 41.20
N ASP A 161 -7.70 22.48 41.43
CA ASP A 161 -6.40 21.79 41.39
C ASP A 161 -5.96 21.57 39.93
N GLU A 162 -6.89 21.27 39.02
CA GLU A 162 -6.64 21.13 37.59
C GLU A 162 -6.14 22.42 36.94
N LEU A 163 -6.83 23.54 37.17
CA LEU A 163 -6.37 24.86 36.71
C LEU A 163 -4.99 25.22 37.26
N PHE A 164 -4.61 24.68 38.43
CA PHE A 164 -3.31 24.89 39.03
C PHE A 164 -2.20 24.05 38.40
N GLU A 165 -2.46 22.77 38.11
CA GLU A 165 -1.50 21.87 37.45
C GLU A 165 -1.45 22.10 35.93
N GLY A 166 -2.52 22.64 35.36
CA GLY A 166 -2.65 23.05 33.96
C GLY A 166 -3.32 22.02 33.05
N THR A 167 -4.03 21.06 33.63
CA THR A 167 -4.92 20.11 32.94
C THR A 167 -6.20 20.80 32.45
N ASP A 168 -7.01 20.11 31.64
CA ASP A 168 -8.26 20.65 31.09
C ASP A 168 -9.45 20.16 31.94
N PRO A 169 -10.13 21.04 32.71
CA PRO A 169 -11.18 20.62 33.65
C PRO A 169 -12.42 19.93 33.07
N LEU A 170 -12.48 19.79 31.75
CA LEU A 170 -13.59 19.18 31.04
C LEU A 170 -13.19 17.86 30.37
N ASP A 171 -11.99 17.35 30.66
CA ASP A 171 -11.39 16.21 30.00
C ASP A 171 -10.68 15.34 31.03
N ASP A 172 -11.28 14.18 31.33
CA ASP A 172 -10.84 13.31 32.43
C ASP A 172 -9.43 12.73 32.23
N ASP A 173 -8.91 12.79 31.00
CA ASP A 173 -7.59 12.30 30.57
C ASP A 173 -6.99 13.34 29.60
N THR A 174 -6.30 14.35 30.15
CA THR A 174 -5.89 15.54 29.40
C THR A 174 -4.93 15.23 28.23
N ASP A 175 -4.11 14.17 28.33
CA ASP A 175 -3.13 13.80 27.31
C ASP A 175 -3.48 12.54 26.48
N ASP A 176 -4.68 11.98 26.70
CA ASP A 176 -5.29 10.87 25.98
C ASP A 176 -4.47 9.55 26.08
N ASP A 177 -3.76 9.31 27.17
CA ASP A 177 -2.88 8.14 27.35
C ASP A 177 -3.58 6.92 27.98
N GLY A 178 -4.77 7.14 28.56
CA GLY A 178 -5.62 6.14 29.18
C GLY A 178 -5.61 6.09 30.70
N LEU A 179 -4.90 6.97 31.39
CA LEU A 179 -5.05 7.28 32.81
C LEU A 179 -5.78 8.59 33.00
N THR A 180 -6.57 8.72 34.08
CA THR A 180 -7.16 10.02 34.38
C THR A 180 -6.15 10.95 35.04
N ASP A 181 -6.35 12.27 34.93
CA ASP A 181 -5.46 13.28 35.52
C ASP A 181 -5.28 13.06 37.04
N TYR A 182 -6.36 12.67 37.73
CA TYR A 182 -6.33 12.22 39.12
C TYR A 182 -5.41 11.00 39.32
N GLU A 183 -5.57 9.94 38.52
CA GLU A 183 -4.80 8.70 38.65
C GLU A 183 -3.31 8.97 38.46
N GLU A 184 -2.97 9.78 37.47
CA GLU A 184 -1.62 10.20 37.18
C GLU A 184 -1.00 11.01 38.31
N LEU A 185 -1.67 12.05 38.79
CA LEU A 185 -1.11 12.91 39.83
C LEU A 185 -1.04 12.22 41.20
N ILE A 186 -2.05 11.40 41.54
CA ILE A 186 -2.25 10.88 42.90
C ILE A 186 -1.76 9.45 43.07
N ASP A 187 -2.01 8.56 42.11
CA ASP A 187 -1.72 7.13 42.24
C ASP A 187 -0.38 6.73 41.61
N TYR A 188 -0.03 7.27 40.44
CA TYR A 188 1.18 6.88 39.67
C TYR A 188 2.32 7.89 39.72
N ALA A 189 2.01 9.17 39.95
CA ALA A 189 2.93 10.31 39.93
C ALA A 189 3.62 10.52 38.57
N THR A 190 2.86 10.30 37.49
CA THR A 190 3.15 10.68 36.10
C THR A 190 2.78 12.15 35.86
N ASP A 191 3.09 12.69 34.68
CA ASP A 191 2.79 14.08 34.29
C ASP A 191 1.57 14.09 33.35
N PRO A 192 0.39 14.59 33.79
CA PRO A 192 -0.87 14.50 33.04
C PRO A 192 -0.97 15.39 31.80
N LEU A 193 0.18 15.83 31.30
CA LEU A 193 0.33 16.66 30.12
C LEU A 193 1.37 16.03 29.15
N ASP A 194 1.82 14.81 29.43
CA ASP A 194 2.90 14.11 28.77
C ASP A 194 2.62 12.60 28.72
N GLU A 195 2.03 12.17 27.60
CA GLU A 195 1.61 10.79 27.30
C GLU A 195 2.65 9.66 27.56
N ASP A 196 3.93 10.00 27.81
CA ASP A 196 5.05 9.11 28.11
C ASP A 196 6.02 9.84 29.08
N THR A 197 5.73 9.78 30.39
CA THR A 197 6.43 10.59 31.42
C THR A 197 7.94 10.33 31.47
N ASP A 198 8.36 9.11 31.14
CA ASP A 198 9.74 8.68 31.34
C ASP A 198 10.61 8.66 30.07
N ASP A 199 10.03 9.08 28.94
CA ASP A 199 10.60 9.10 27.60
C ASP A 199 11.08 7.70 27.13
N GLY A 200 10.41 6.64 27.59
CA GLY A 200 10.76 5.24 27.34
C GLY A 200 10.19 4.69 26.04
N GLY A 201 9.11 5.31 25.55
CA GLY A 201 8.46 5.03 24.27
C GLY A 201 7.19 4.17 24.39
N VAL A 202 6.73 3.89 25.60
CA VAL A 202 5.41 3.30 25.91
C VAL A 202 4.62 4.35 26.70
N LEU A 203 3.30 4.41 26.48
CA LEU A 203 2.45 5.40 27.16
C LEU A 203 2.21 5.00 28.62
N ASP A 204 2.10 5.95 29.54
CA ASP A 204 2.01 5.66 30.98
C ASP A 204 0.78 4.79 31.30
N GLY A 205 -0.37 5.10 30.70
CA GLY A 205 -1.59 4.30 30.82
C GLY A 205 -1.48 2.89 30.25
N GLN A 206 -0.67 2.71 29.21
CA GLN A 206 -0.38 1.37 28.69
C GLN A 206 0.48 0.57 29.67
N GLU A 207 1.53 1.19 30.23
CA GLU A 207 2.41 0.56 31.20
C GLU A 207 1.66 0.09 32.44
N VAL A 208 0.69 0.88 32.90
CA VAL A 208 -0.12 0.58 34.09
C VAL A 208 -1.21 -0.46 33.82
N GLU A 209 -2.08 -0.21 32.83
CA GLU A 209 -3.31 -1.01 32.64
C GLU A 209 -3.07 -2.29 31.82
N VAL A 210 -2.03 -2.31 30.98
CA VAL A 210 -1.75 -3.42 30.06
C VAL A 210 -0.49 -4.20 30.48
N ASP A 211 0.66 -3.53 30.48
CA ASP A 211 1.97 -4.19 30.55
C ASP A 211 2.36 -4.53 32.01
N GLY A 212 1.88 -3.73 32.97
CA GLY A 212 2.21 -3.84 34.39
C GLY A 212 3.67 -3.49 34.69
N THR A 213 4.27 -2.61 33.88
CA THR A 213 5.60 -2.01 34.02
C THR A 213 5.52 -0.75 34.90
N ASP A 214 6.64 -0.06 35.13
CA ASP A 214 6.70 1.13 35.98
C ASP A 214 6.78 2.36 35.07
N PRO A 215 5.74 3.23 34.99
CA PRO A 215 5.69 4.39 34.07
C PRO A 215 6.69 5.52 34.38
N LEU A 216 7.71 5.20 35.17
CA LEU A 216 8.78 6.07 35.62
C LEU A 216 10.16 5.40 35.47
N ASP A 217 10.24 4.20 34.88
CA ASP A 217 11.46 3.46 34.58
C ASP A 217 11.51 3.03 33.09
N PRO A 218 12.19 3.80 32.21
CA PRO A 218 12.19 3.62 30.74
C PRO A 218 13.01 2.40 30.28
N SER A 219 13.26 1.47 31.19
CA SER A 219 14.08 0.29 31.00
C SER A 219 13.32 -1.02 31.21
N ASP A 220 12.05 -0.97 31.62
CA ASP A 220 11.17 -2.14 31.70
C ASP A 220 10.01 -2.17 30.69
N ASP A 221 9.84 -1.11 29.91
CA ASP A 221 8.96 -0.97 28.73
C ASP A 221 9.19 -2.06 27.68
N ALA A 222 10.42 -2.56 27.59
CA ALA A 222 10.82 -3.63 26.69
C ALA A 222 10.59 -5.01 27.33
N LEU A 223 9.38 -5.26 27.84
CA LEU A 223 9.01 -6.61 28.24
C LEU A 223 8.98 -7.49 26.99
N ASP A 224 9.95 -8.39 26.90
CA ASP A 224 10.16 -9.36 25.82
C ASP A 224 10.23 -10.73 26.51
N THR A 225 9.08 -11.41 26.54
CA THR A 225 8.85 -12.59 27.39
C THR A 225 9.58 -13.83 26.88
N ASP A 226 9.76 -13.99 25.57
CA ASP A 226 10.45 -15.12 24.97
C ASP A 226 11.89 -14.84 24.50
N GLY A 227 12.26 -13.57 24.36
CA GLY A 227 13.61 -13.10 24.12
C GLY A 227 14.03 -13.03 22.65
N ASP A 228 13.09 -12.91 21.71
CA ASP A 228 13.35 -12.80 20.26
C ASP A 228 13.74 -11.38 19.81
N GLY A 229 13.55 -10.38 20.67
CA GLY A 229 13.87 -8.99 20.40
C GLY A 229 12.69 -8.13 19.94
N ILE A 230 11.48 -8.66 19.96
CA ILE A 230 10.21 -7.94 19.91
C ILE A 230 9.66 -7.82 21.35
N SER A 231 8.96 -6.74 21.66
CA SER A 231 8.24 -6.60 22.94
C SER A 231 6.86 -7.26 22.88
N ASP A 232 6.39 -7.82 23.99
CA ASP A 232 5.08 -8.48 24.13
C ASP A 232 3.93 -7.65 23.54
N TRP A 233 3.97 -6.33 23.69
CA TRP A 233 2.96 -5.42 23.13
C TRP A 233 2.97 -5.38 21.59
N ALA A 234 4.16 -5.29 21.01
CA ALA A 234 4.33 -5.18 19.56
C ALA A 234 3.96 -6.50 18.87
N GLU A 235 4.23 -7.63 19.53
CA GLU A 235 3.75 -8.93 19.10
C GLU A 235 2.22 -8.98 19.05
N GLU A 236 1.51 -8.56 20.10
CA GLU A 236 0.03 -8.60 20.11
C GLU A 236 -0.64 -7.54 19.20
N ASN A 237 -0.03 -6.37 19.01
CA ASN A 237 -0.69 -5.22 18.38
C ASN A 237 -0.16 -4.82 17.00
N GLU A 238 1.10 -5.15 16.66
CA GLU A 238 1.73 -4.79 15.39
C GLU A 238 1.95 -6.01 14.49
N TYR A 239 2.47 -7.11 15.04
CA TYR A 239 2.92 -8.28 14.27
C TYR A 239 1.97 -9.49 14.33
N ASP A 240 0.99 -9.50 15.24
CA ASP A 240 0.02 -10.60 15.47
C ASP A 240 0.70 -11.95 15.80
N THR A 241 1.84 -11.87 16.50
CA THR A 241 2.66 -13.00 16.98
C THR A 241 2.31 -13.41 18.42
N ASP A 242 2.82 -14.55 18.92
CA ASP A 242 2.57 -15.03 20.29
C ASP A 242 3.71 -14.61 21.24
N PRO A 243 3.47 -13.70 22.23
CA PRO A 243 4.50 -13.19 23.15
C PRO A 243 5.25 -14.20 24.03
N THR A 244 4.95 -15.47 23.86
CA THR A 244 5.57 -16.55 24.63
C THR A 244 6.30 -17.56 23.75
N LEU A 245 6.34 -17.32 22.44
CA LEU A 245 6.93 -18.15 21.41
C LEU A 245 7.79 -17.29 20.48
N SER A 246 9.10 -17.41 20.66
CA SER A 246 10.10 -16.73 19.83
C SER A 246 10.14 -17.20 18.37
N ASP A 247 9.12 -17.87 17.85
CA ASP A 247 9.04 -18.54 16.54
C ASP A 247 7.56 -18.98 16.43
N THR A 248 6.74 -18.05 15.96
CA THR A 248 5.28 -18.14 16.02
C THR A 248 4.73 -19.20 15.06
N ASP A 249 5.27 -19.29 13.84
CA ASP A 249 4.81 -20.22 12.82
C ASP A 249 5.56 -21.57 12.80
N GLY A 250 6.74 -21.62 13.41
CA GLY A 250 7.54 -22.83 13.58
C GLY A 250 8.42 -23.20 12.39
N ASP A 251 8.80 -22.24 11.54
CA ASP A 251 9.60 -22.47 10.33
C ASP A 251 11.11 -22.61 10.61
N GLY A 252 11.58 -22.02 11.71
CA GLY A 252 12.97 -22.05 12.15
C GLY A 252 13.65 -20.68 12.33
N LEU A 253 13.04 -19.60 11.88
CA LEU A 253 13.42 -18.22 12.20
C LEU A 253 12.68 -17.76 13.47
N ASP A 254 13.27 -16.77 14.17
CA ASP A 254 12.55 -16.10 15.26
C ASP A 254 11.82 -14.87 14.72
N ASP A 255 10.66 -14.53 15.29
CA ASP A 255 9.78 -13.48 14.76
C ASP A 255 10.55 -12.15 14.60
N GLY A 256 11.48 -11.87 15.53
CA GLY A 256 12.38 -10.72 15.47
C GLY A 256 13.37 -10.75 14.28
N GLU A 257 13.91 -11.91 13.92
CA GLU A 257 14.76 -12.13 12.73
C GLU A 257 13.95 -11.96 11.45
N GLU A 258 12.73 -12.50 11.40
CA GLU A 258 11.81 -12.42 10.27
C GLU A 258 11.46 -10.98 9.92
N ILE A 259 11.04 -10.18 10.91
CA ILE A 259 10.83 -8.73 10.75
C ILE A 259 12.10 -8.04 10.26
N GLY A 260 13.26 -8.52 10.69
CA GLY A 260 14.57 -7.99 10.30
C GLY A 260 14.93 -8.22 8.83
N ILE A 261 14.51 -9.35 8.25
CA ILE A 261 14.75 -9.71 6.84
C ILE A 261 13.56 -9.37 5.92
N GLY A 262 12.37 -9.20 6.47
CA GLY A 262 11.15 -8.76 5.79
C GLY A 262 10.13 -9.85 5.50
N THR A 263 10.32 -11.06 6.04
CA THR A 263 9.35 -12.17 5.98
C THR A 263 8.18 -11.96 6.94
N ASP A 264 7.09 -12.73 6.79
CA ASP A 264 5.90 -12.64 7.64
C ASP A 264 6.01 -13.63 8.80
N PRO A 265 6.15 -13.18 10.08
CA PRO A 265 6.37 -14.07 11.23
C PRO A 265 5.19 -14.98 11.59
N THR A 266 4.12 -14.94 10.79
CA THR A 266 2.95 -15.80 10.93
C THR A 266 2.74 -16.74 9.75
N ASP A 267 3.62 -16.69 8.74
CA ASP A 267 3.55 -17.48 7.52
C ASP A 267 4.89 -18.14 7.16
N SER A 268 4.96 -19.45 7.35
CA SER A 268 6.21 -20.23 7.32
C SER A 268 6.87 -20.37 5.94
N ASP A 269 6.31 -19.73 4.91
CA ASP A 269 6.62 -19.84 3.47
C ASP A 269 6.08 -18.55 2.82
N THR A 270 6.83 -17.45 2.97
CA THR A 270 6.36 -16.09 2.70
C THR A 270 6.09 -15.85 1.20
N ASP A 271 6.86 -16.47 0.31
CA ASP A 271 6.72 -16.32 -1.15
C ASP A 271 5.93 -17.43 -1.85
N ASP A 272 5.46 -18.43 -1.11
CA ASP A 272 4.60 -19.54 -1.55
C ASP A 272 5.28 -20.50 -2.58
N ASP A 273 6.62 -20.60 -2.59
CA ASP A 273 7.38 -21.46 -3.51
C ASP A 273 7.44 -22.94 -3.03
N GLY A 274 7.15 -23.18 -1.74
CA GLY A 274 7.11 -24.48 -1.09
C GLY A 274 8.34 -24.86 -0.27
N LEU A 275 9.34 -23.99 -0.18
CA LEU A 275 10.37 -23.97 0.85
C LEU A 275 9.85 -23.23 2.09
N LEU A 276 10.58 -23.34 3.21
CA LEU A 276 10.24 -22.58 4.42
C LEU A 276 11.26 -21.46 4.55
N ASP A 277 10.87 -20.27 4.98
CA ASP A 277 11.78 -19.10 5.03
C ASP A 277 13.05 -19.43 5.84
N GLY A 278 12.90 -20.14 6.97
CA GLY A 278 14.01 -20.64 7.76
C GLY A 278 14.87 -21.69 7.07
N GLU A 279 14.30 -22.56 6.23
CA GLU A 279 15.07 -23.53 5.41
C GLU A 279 15.89 -22.80 4.33
N GLU A 280 15.30 -21.79 3.71
CA GLU A 280 15.95 -20.95 2.71
C GLU A 280 17.12 -20.18 3.29
N VAL A 281 16.92 -19.47 4.41
CA VAL A 281 17.96 -18.62 5.01
C VAL A 281 19.11 -19.45 5.58
N ASP A 282 18.83 -20.54 6.31
CA ASP A 282 19.86 -21.27 7.07
C ASP A 282 20.56 -22.38 6.26
N ASP A 283 19.84 -23.07 5.36
CA ASP A 283 20.31 -24.30 4.72
C ASP A 283 20.58 -24.16 3.20
N ILE A 284 19.73 -23.44 2.46
CA ILE A 284 19.79 -23.38 0.98
C ILE A 284 20.53 -22.12 0.50
N GLY A 285 20.11 -20.94 0.96
CA GLY A 285 20.68 -19.64 0.65
C GLY A 285 19.92 -18.82 -0.40
N THR A 286 18.68 -19.19 -0.71
CA THR A 286 17.72 -18.45 -1.53
C THR A 286 17.16 -17.22 -0.80
N ASP A 287 16.44 -16.34 -1.50
CA ASP A 287 15.79 -15.17 -0.91
C ASP A 287 14.33 -15.52 -0.58
N PRO A 288 13.91 -15.60 0.71
CA PRO A 288 12.56 -16.06 1.11
C PRO A 288 11.42 -15.09 0.78
N LEU A 289 11.69 -14.14 -0.12
CA LEU A 289 10.77 -13.12 -0.61
C LEU A 289 10.67 -13.14 -2.15
N ASP A 290 11.32 -14.10 -2.79
CA ASP A 290 11.49 -14.20 -4.24
C ASP A 290 11.40 -15.67 -4.65
N ASP A 291 10.31 -16.05 -5.31
CA ASP A 291 9.97 -17.44 -5.62
C ASP A 291 10.95 -18.11 -6.61
N ASP A 292 11.79 -17.33 -7.31
CA ASP A 292 12.77 -17.74 -8.33
C ASP A 292 14.05 -16.88 -8.13
N THR A 293 14.97 -17.34 -7.27
CA THR A 293 16.10 -16.52 -6.79
C THR A 293 17.11 -16.17 -7.89
N ASP A 294 17.29 -17.04 -8.90
CA ASP A 294 18.27 -16.84 -9.98
C ASP A 294 17.68 -16.37 -11.32
N ASP A 295 16.36 -16.14 -11.37
CA ASP A 295 15.60 -15.59 -12.49
C ASP A 295 15.61 -16.49 -13.76
N ASP A 296 15.71 -17.82 -13.61
CA ASP A 296 15.77 -18.77 -14.72
C ASP A 296 14.39 -19.23 -15.22
N GLY A 297 13.35 -19.02 -14.41
CA GLY A 297 11.96 -19.35 -14.69
C GLY A 297 11.43 -20.62 -14.02
N LEU A 298 12.17 -21.21 -13.09
CA LEU A 298 11.74 -22.25 -12.15
C LEU A 298 11.66 -21.67 -10.75
N ASP A 299 10.65 -22.11 -9.99
CA ASP A 299 10.53 -21.68 -8.60
C ASP A 299 11.57 -22.46 -7.74
N ASP A 300 12.23 -21.84 -6.76
CA ASP A 300 13.34 -22.44 -5.99
C ASP A 300 12.93 -23.79 -5.34
N GLY A 301 11.69 -23.85 -4.84
CA GLY A 301 11.07 -25.06 -4.32
C GLY A 301 10.88 -26.17 -5.35
N GLU A 302 10.55 -25.85 -6.61
CA GLU A 302 10.46 -26.83 -7.70
C GLU A 302 11.84 -27.43 -8.02
N GLU A 303 12.86 -26.57 -8.04
CA GLU A 303 14.24 -26.96 -8.26
C GLU A 303 14.76 -27.91 -7.18
N VAL A 304 14.61 -27.54 -5.91
CA VAL A 304 15.13 -28.33 -4.78
C VAL A 304 14.35 -29.63 -4.58
N LEU A 305 13.02 -29.60 -4.70
CA LEU A 305 12.17 -30.73 -4.32
C LEU A 305 11.94 -31.73 -5.46
N ASP A 306 11.88 -31.27 -6.71
CA ASP A 306 11.43 -32.08 -7.85
C ASP A 306 12.52 -32.31 -8.92
N LEU A 307 13.31 -31.29 -9.28
CA LEU A 307 14.26 -31.37 -10.41
C LEU A 307 15.68 -31.73 -9.98
N GLY A 308 16.16 -31.15 -8.88
CA GLY A 308 17.51 -31.30 -8.36
C GLY A 308 18.55 -30.40 -9.03
N THR A 309 18.11 -29.27 -9.60
CA THR A 309 18.92 -28.13 -10.04
C THR A 309 19.39 -27.30 -8.83
N ASP A 310 20.29 -26.34 -9.05
CA ASP A 310 20.82 -25.45 -8.00
C ASP A 310 20.10 -24.10 -8.09
N PRO A 311 19.23 -23.71 -7.12
CA PRO A 311 18.38 -22.50 -7.21
C PRO A 311 19.14 -21.17 -7.07
N LEU A 312 20.45 -21.21 -7.27
CA LEU A 312 21.36 -20.07 -7.19
C LEU A 312 22.23 -19.99 -8.46
N ASP A 313 21.97 -20.82 -9.46
CA ASP A 313 22.74 -21.01 -10.68
C ASP A 313 21.80 -21.29 -11.87
N ASP A 314 21.57 -20.25 -12.68
CA ASP A 314 20.59 -20.22 -13.77
C ASP A 314 20.80 -21.23 -14.92
N ASP A 315 21.88 -22.03 -14.87
CA ASP A 315 22.32 -23.05 -15.83
C ASP A 315 23.15 -24.10 -15.05
N THR A 316 22.47 -25.06 -14.42
CA THR A 316 23.05 -25.99 -13.43
C THR A 316 24.18 -26.85 -14.03
N ASP A 317 24.13 -27.15 -15.32
CA ASP A 317 25.08 -28.05 -15.97
C ASP A 317 26.11 -27.39 -16.91
N ASP A 318 26.08 -26.06 -16.99
CA ASP A 318 26.99 -25.17 -17.73
C ASP A 318 26.98 -25.43 -19.26
N ASP A 319 25.85 -25.80 -19.86
CA ASP A 319 25.75 -26.10 -21.30
C ASP A 319 25.34 -24.90 -22.16
N GLY A 320 24.78 -23.85 -21.53
CA GLY A 320 24.37 -22.61 -22.14
C GLY A 320 22.87 -22.46 -22.40
N LEU A 321 22.04 -23.42 -21.96
CA LEU A 321 20.60 -23.25 -21.75
C LEU A 321 20.31 -22.97 -20.28
N LEU A 322 19.21 -22.26 -20.00
CA LEU A 322 18.75 -22.07 -18.63
C LEU A 322 17.92 -23.27 -18.19
N ASP A 323 17.96 -23.66 -16.92
CA ASP A 323 17.26 -24.88 -16.45
C ASP A 323 15.74 -24.78 -16.72
N GLY A 324 15.15 -23.60 -16.52
CA GLY A 324 13.77 -23.30 -16.89
C GLY A 324 13.48 -23.37 -18.40
N GLU A 325 14.43 -22.98 -19.26
CA GLU A 325 14.30 -23.10 -20.72
C GLU A 325 14.31 -24.57 -21.15
N GLU A 326 15.19 -25.36 -20.54
CA GLU A 326 15.29 -26.79 -20.75
C GLU A 326 14.02 -27.54 -20.38
N VAL A 327 13.45 -27.27 -19.19
CA VAL A 327 12.24 -27.94 -18.73
C VAL A 327 11.01 -27.52 -19.54
N VAL A 328 10.88 -26.23 -19.87
CA VAL A 328 9.65 -25.67 -20.44
C VAL A 328 9.63 -25.68 -21.97
N GLU A 329 10.76 -25.39 -22.62
CA GLU A 329 10.85 -25.22 -24.08
C GLU A 329 11.38 -26.46 -24.79
N TYR A 330 12.52 -27.01 -24.36
CA TYR A 330 13.21 -28.08 -25.09
C TYR A 330 12.87 -29.50 -24.60
N GLY A 331 12.52 -29.65 -23.33
CA GLY A 331 12.28 -30.95 -22.70
C GLY A 331 13.55 -31.77 -22.47
N THR A 332 14.69 -31.11 -22.26
CA THR A 332 15.98 -31.69 -21.90
C THR A 332 16.08 -31.91 -20.38
N ASP A 333 17.13 -32.59 -19.91
CA ASP A 333 17.40 -32.81 -18.48
C ASP A 333 18.37 -31.73 -17.98
N PRO A 334 17.92 -30.76 -17.16
CA PRO A 334 18.73 -29.59 -16.77
C PRO A 334 19.93 -29.91 -15.86
N THR A 335 20.15 -31.19 -15.58
CA THR A 335 21.32 -31.66 -14.81
C THR A 335 22.33 -32.41 -15.70
N SER A 336 22.11 -32.41 -17.01
CA SER A 336 22.83 -33.18 -18.00
C SER A 336 23.03 -32.42 -19.31
N ASN A 337 24.22 -31.86 -19.44
CA ASN A 337 24.67 -31.05 -20.58
C ASN A 337 24.71 -31.71 -21.98
N ASP A 338 24.15 -32.90 -22.14
CA ASP A 338 24.07 -33.74 -23.36
C ASP A 338 22.96 -34.78 -23.08
N THR A 339 21.69 -34.38 -23.25
CA THR A 339 20.51 -35.15 -22.82
C THR A 339 20.37 -36.47 -23.57
N ASP A 340 20.67 -36.49 -24.87
CA ASP A 340 20.49 -37.65 -25.75
C ASP A 340 21.75 -38.52 -25.93
N GLU A 341 22.84 -38.09 -25.29
CA GLU A 341 24.19 -38.68 -25.26
C GLU A 341 24.85 -38.78 -26.65
N ASP A 342 24.49 -37.93 -27.61
CA ASP A 342 25.02 -37.97 -28.97
C ASP A 342 26.44 -37.38 -29.11
N GLY A 343 26.82 -36.55 -28.14
CA GLY A 343 28.13 -35.92 -28.03
C GLY A 343 28.18 -34.43 -28.38
N LEU A 344 27.06 -33.82 -28.77
CA LEU A 344 26.85 -32.38 -28.73
C LEU A 344 26.28 -31.96 -27.37
N LEU A 345 26.40 -30.68 -27.03
CA LEU A 345 25.77 -30.12 -25.83
C LEU A 345 24.40 -29.58 -26.22
N ASP A 346 23.40 -29.69 -25.35
CA ASP A 346 22.02 -29.29 -25.67
C ASP A 346 21.97 -27.80 -26.08
N GLY A 347 22.69 -26.95 -25.35
CA GLY A 347 22.87 -25.54 -25.71
C GLY A 347 23.63 -25.29 -27.03
N GLU A 348 24.59 -26.14 -27.41
CA GLU A 348 25.27 -26.06 -28.71
C GLU A 348 24.33 -26.43 -29.85
N GLU A 349 23.51 -27.46 -29.65
CA GLU A 349 22.51 -27.92 -30.61
C GLU A 349 21.48 -26.84 -30.91
N VAL A 350 20.92 -26.21 -29.89
CA VAL A 350 19.94 -25.13 -30.06
C VAL A 350 20.56 -23.90 -30.73
N THR A 351 21.77 -23.48 -30.30
CA THR A 351 22.32 -22.17 -30.68
C THR A 351 23.19 -22.17 -31.92
N GLU A 352 23.90 -23.28 -32.22
CA GLU A 352 24.82 -23.40 -33.35
C GLU A 352 24.27 -24.25 -34.49
N HIS A 353 23.72 -25.43 -34.19
CA HIS A 353 23.37 -26.45 -35.20
C HIS A 353 21.89 -26.41 -35.61
N GLY A 354 20.99 -26.03 -34.71
CA GLY A 354 19.55 -26.02 -34.90
C GLY A 354 18.91 -27.41 -34.89
N THR A 355 19.57 -28.39 -34.28
CA THR A 355 19.09 -29.76 -34.04
C THR A 355 18.16 -29.82 -32.82
N ASP A 356 17.49 -30.95 -32.61
CA ASP A 356 16.61 -31.17 -31.46
C ASP A 356 17.41 -31.85 -30.33
N PRO A 357 17.76 -31.15 -29.23
CA PRO A 357 18.69 -31.66 -28.22
C PRO A 357 18.19 -32.88 -27.43
N ALA A 358 16.92 -33.25 -27.59
CA ALA A 358 16.36 -34.46 -26.99
C ALA A 358 16.39 -35.67 -27.94
N GLU A 359 16.83 -35.50 -29.19
CA GLU A 359 16.78 -36.52 -30.24
C GLU A 359 18.12 -36.68 -30.97
N ARG A 360 18.75 -37.83 -30.69
CA ARG A 360 20.07 -38.26 -31.18
C ARG A 360 20.31 -38.27 -32.69
N ASP A 361 19.31 -37.99 -33.52
CA ASP A 361 19.31 -38.11 -34.99
C ASP A 361 18.13 -37.26 -35.51
N THR A 362 18.38 -35.96 -35.74
CA THR A 362 17.33 -34.98 -36.03
C THR A 362 16.71 -35.18 -37.41
N ASP A 363 17.51 -35.52 -38.41
CA ASP A 363 17.03 -35.69 -39.79
C ASP A 363 16.55 -37.12 -40.10
N GLY A 364 16.93 -38.11 -39.29
CA GLY A 364 16.49 -39.49 -39.34
C GLY A 364 17.22 -40.35 -40.37
N ASP A 365 18.44 -39.97 -40.76
CA ASP A 365 19.22 -40.66 -41.80
C ASP A 365 19.99 -41.89 -41.27
N CYS A 366 20.16 -42.00 -39.94
CA CYS A 366 20.87 -43.01 -39.13
C CYS A 366 22.22 -42.60 -38.51
N LEU A 367 22.83 -41.51 -38.96
CA LEU A 367 23.93 -40.87 -38.25
C LEU A 367 23.37 -40.04 -37.09
N THR A 368 24.18 -39.81 -36.08
CA THR A 368 23.78 -38.94 -34.98
C THR A 368 24.27 -37.53 -35.25
N ASP A 369 23.56 -36.51 -34.78
CA ASP A 369 23.90 -35.12 -35.06
C ASP A 369 25.37 -34.82 -34.65
N GLY A 370 25.81 -35.36 -33.51
CA GLY A 370 27.20 -35.33 -33.07
C GLY A 370 28.19 -36.12 -33.94
N GLU A 371 27.82 -37.25 -34.54
CA GLU A 371 28.67 -37.96 -35.52
C GLU A 371 28.87 -37.12 -36.77
N GLU A 372 27.79 -36.49 -37.25
CA GLU A 372 27.78 -35.63 -38.41
C GLU A 372 28.64 -34.39 -38.21
N VAL A 373 28.44 -33.67 -37.13
CA VAL A 373 29.19 -32.44 -36.82
C VAL A 373 30.66 -32.74 -36.50
N LEU A 374 30.94 -33.74 -35.66
CA LEU A 374 32.28 -33.96 -35.08
C LEU A 374 33.17 -34.88 -35.93
N GLU A 375 32.61 -35.85 -36.63
CA GLU A 375 33.37 -36.85 -37.40
C GLU A 375 33.31 -36.61 -38.91
N TYR A 376 32.13 -36.42 -39.50
CA TYR A 376 31.94 -36.40 -40.95
C TYR A 376 31.93 -35.01 -41.58
N GLY A 377 31.51 -33.99 -40.82
CA GLY A 377 31.32 -32.62 -41.28
C GLY A 377 30.13 -32.44 -42.24
N THR A 378 29.11 -33.29 -42.13
CA THR A 378 27.82 -33.21 -42.84
C THR A 378 26.86 -32.23 -42.14
N ASP A 379 25.71 -31.92 -42.75
CA ASP A 379 24.68 -31.04 -42.18
C ASP A 379 23.62 -31.89 -41.44
N PRO A 380 23.53 -31.84 -40.10
CA PRO A 380 22.66 -32.72 -39.32
C PRO A 380 21.15 -32.47 -39.49
N LEU A 381 20.78 -31.58 -40.41
CA LEU A 381 19.40 -31.26 -40.78
C LEU A 381 19.05 -31.71 -42.21
N ASP A 382 19.96 -32.39 -42.92
CA ASP A 382 19.82 -32.79 -44.32
C ASP A 382 20.32 -34.20 -44.59
N GLU A 383 19.38 -35.16 -44.76
CA GLU A 383 19.66 -36.59 -44.97
C GLU A 383 20.65 -36.90 -46.13
N ASP A 384 20.94 -35.94 -47.02
CA ASP A 384 21.79 -36.08 -48.23
C ASP A 384 22.57 -34.75 -48.45
N SER A 385 23.68 -34.59 -47.72
CA SER A 385 24.42 -33.32 -47.59
C SER A 385 24.92 -32.75 -48.93
N ASP A 386 25.30 -33.61 -49.88
CA ASP A 386 25.83 -33.20 -51.17
C ASP A 386 24.82 -33.28 -52.33
N GLY A 387 23.66 -33.90 -52.10
CA GLY A 387 22.51 -33.94 -53.00
C GLY A 387 22.68 -34.90 -54.17
N ASP A 388 23.46 -35.96 -54.01
CA ASP A 388 23.77 -36.93 -55.06
C ASP A 388 22.78 -38.11 -55.15
N GLY A 389 21.96 -38.28 -54.11
CA GLY A 389 20.89 -39.26 -54.00
C GLY A 389 21.22 -40.50 -53.15
N LEU A 390 22.36 -40.54 -52.47
CA LEU A 390 22.61 -41.41 -51.30
C LEU A 390 22.42 -40.58 -50.02
N THR A 391 22.03 -41.22 -48.91
CA THR A 391 22.06 -40.54 -47.62
C THR A 391 23.45 -40.57 -47.01
N ASP A 392 23.77 -39.62 -46.14
CA ASP A 392 25.10 -39.53 -45.51
C ASP A 392 25.44 -40.84 -44.75
N CYS A 393 24.45 -41.39 -44.04
CA CYS A 393 24.49 -42.72 -43.43
C CYS A 393 24.77 -43.85 -44.43
N GLU A 394 24.12 -43.86 -45.60
CA GLU A 394 24.34 -44.88 -46.65
C GLU A 394 25.77 -44.81 -47.18
N GLU A 395 26.30 -43.59 -47.31
CA GLU A 395 27.66 -43.37 -47.78
C GLU A 395 28.71 -43.86 -46.79
N VAL A 396 28.54 -43.51 -45.52
CA VAL A 396 29.44 -43.93 -44.44
C VAL A 396 29.40 -45.46 -44.23
N ASN A 397 28.20 -46.06 -44.20
CA ASN A 397 28.01 -47.44 -43.76
C ASN A 397 27.97 -48.48 -44.88
N GLU A 398 27.54 -48.12 -46.10
CA GLU A 398 27.32 -49.07 -47.19
C GLU A 398 28.32 -48.95 -48.35
N THR A 399 28.53 -47.74 -48.88
CA THR A 399 29.37 -47.53 -50.09
C THR A 399 30.83 -47.18 -49.74
N GLY A 400 31.05 -46.44 -48.66
CA GLY A 400 32.35 -45.89 -48.27
C GLY A 400 32.78 -44.68 -49.12
N THR A 401 31.81 -43.97 -49.70
CA THR A 401 31.99 -42.69 -50.41
C THR A 401 32.10 -41.52 -49.43
N ASP A 402 32.46 -40.33 -49.91
CA ASP A 402 32.61 -39.12 -49.08
C ASP A 402 31.28 -38.36 -49.04
N PRO A 403 30.56 -38.29 -47.90
CA PRO A 403 29.20 -37.73 -47.83
C PRO A 403 29.11 -36.22 -48.10
N ASN A 404 30.26 -35.56 -48.30
CA ASN A 404 30.34 -34.17 -48.68
C ASN A 404 30.75 -33.97 -50.15
N ASN A 405 30.79 -35.04 -50.95
CA ASN A 405 31.27 -35.02 -52.32
C ASN A 405 30.62 -36.09 -53.21
N GLY A 406 29.54 -35.69 -53.89
CA GLY A 406 28.73 -36.56 -54.73
C GLY A 406 29.35 -37.00 -56.07
N ASP A 407 30.66 -37.14 -56.13
CA ASP A 407 31.50 -37.74 -57.18
C ASP A 407 32.86 -38.05 -56.50
N THR A 408 32.91 -39.10 -55.68
CA THR A 408 34.05 -39.40 -54.80
C THR A 408 35.34 -39.69 -55.58
N ASP A 409 35.22 -40.26 -56.77
CA ASP A 409 36.37 -40.68 -57.58
C ASP A 409 36.76 -39.72 -58.73
N ASP A 410 36.03 -38.61 -58.86
CA ASP A 410 36.21 -37.53 -59.83
C ASP A 410 36.12 -37.99 -61.32
N ASP A 411 35.30 -38.99 -61.62
CA ASP A 411 35.12 -39.52 -62.98
C ASP A 411 34.00 -38.81 -63.79
N GLY A 412 33.12 -38.08 -63.09
CA GLY A 412 32.01 -37.30 -63.63
C GLY A 412 30.64 -37.99 -63.59
N LEU A 413 30.53 -39.16 -63.00
CA LEU A 413 29.28 -39.74 -62.48
C LEU A 413 29.14 -39.39 -60.99
N SER A 414 27.90 -39.43 -60.47
CA SER A 414 27.69 -39.27 -59.03
C SER A 414 27.63 -40.62 -58.34
N ASP A 415 28.00 -40.67 -57.07
CA ASP A 415 28.10 -41.91 -56.30
C ASP A 415 26.72 -42.60 -56.21
N GLY A 416 25.66 -41.82 -56.01
CA GLY A 416 24.28 -42.29 -56.05
C GLY A 416 23.83 -42.79 -57.43
N TYR A 417 24.31 -42.21 -58.52
CA TYR A 417 24.01 -42.70 -59.88
C TYR A 417 24.68 -44.05 -60.14
N GLU A 418 25.94 -44.17 -59.75
CA GLU A 418 26.74 -45.38 -59.91
C GLU A 418 26.17 -46.53 -59.08
N THR A 419 25.79 -46.25 -57.84
CA THR A 419 25.13 -47.21 -56.95
C THR A 419 23.81 -47.73 -57.53
N ASP A 420 22.97 -46.86 -58.13
CA ASP A 420 21.73 -47.28 -58.83
C ASP A 420 22.00 -48.10 -60.10
N GLN A 421 23.08 -47.79 -60.84
CA GLN A 421 23.49 -48.57 -62.02
C GLN A 421 24.26 -49.86 -61.67
N GLY A 422 24.75 -49.98 -60.44
CA GLY A 422 25.57 -51.08 -59.96
C GLY A 422 27.03 -51.05 -60.44
N SER A 423 27.58 -49.85 -60.71
CA SER A 423 29.03 -49.61 -60.77
C SER A 423 29.60 -49.31 -59.38
N ASP A 424 30.93 -49.26 -59.28
CA ASP A 424 31.73 -49.04 -58.07
C ASP A 424 32.11 -47.55 -57.96
N PRO A 425 31.45 -46.76 -57.08
CA PRO A 425 31.63 -45.30 -56.97
C PRO A 425 33.00 -44.86 -56.41
N LEU A 426 33.91 -45.83 -56.22
CA LEU A 426 35.28 -45.60 -55.75
C LEU A 426 36.32 -45.97 -56.83
N ASP A 427 35.91 -46.40 -58.02
CA ASP A 427 36.78 -46.78 -59.14
C ASP A 427 36.49 -45.93 -60.39
N PRO A 428 37.31 -44.90 -60.70
CA PRO A 428 37.02 -43.92 -61.76
C PRO A 428 37.21 -44.46 -63.18
N LEU A 429 37.26 -45.78 -63.31
CA LEU A 429 37.40 -46.56 -64.53
C LEU A 429 36.55 -47.84 -64.48
N ASP A 430 35.46 -47.88 -63.71
CA ASP A 430 34.59 -49.04 -63.65
C ASP A 430 34.02 -49.33 -65.06
N PRO A 431 34.20 -50.56 -65.58
CA PRO A 431 33.51 -50.98 -66.80
C PRO A 431 31.98 -50.79 -66.81
N GLY A 432 31.35 -50.58 -65.64
CA GLY A 432 29.94 -50.27 -65.43
C GLY A 432 29.48 -48.87 -65.88
N ASP A 433 30.38 -47.89 -65.90
CA ASP A 433 30.10 -46.44 -66.05
C ASP A 433 29.63 -46.04 -67.45
N GLY A 434 29.66 -46.99 -68.39
CA GLY A 434 29.20 -46.77 -69.75
C GLY A 434 30.07 -45.81 -70.55
N VAL A 435 31.24 -45.40 -70.04
CA VAL A 435 32.30 -44.76 -70.81
C VAL A 435 32.88 -45.76 -71.81
N GLU A 436 32.19 -45.94 -72.94
CA GLU A 436 32.82 -46.59 -74.09
C GLU A 436 34.08 -45.79 -74.42
N GLU A 437 35.24 -46.41 -74.20
CA GLU A 437 36.56 -45.94 -74.59
C GLU A 437 36.50 -45.57 -76.10
N GLU A 438 36.19 -44.31 -76.43
CA GLU A 438 36.50 -43.78 -77.75
C GLU A 438 38.02 -43.65 -77.81
N VAL A 439 38.68 -44.79 -78.00
CA VAL A 439 40.06 -44.87 -78.44
C VAL A 439 40.10 -44.15 -79.78
N GLU A 440 40.41 -42.85 -79.76
CA GLU A 440 40.93 -42.17 -80.94
C GLU A 440 42.28 -42.83 -81.26
N VAL A 441 42.22 -43.94 -82.00
CA VAL A 441 43.39 -44.51 -82.64
C VAL A 441 43.85 -43.47 -83.64
N ASP A 442 44.91 -42.73 -83.28
CA ASP A 442 45.71 -41.94 -84.23
C ASP A 442 46.32 -42.90 -85.25
N THR A 443 45.51 -43.27 -86.24
CA THR A 443 45.98 -43.87 -87.48
C THR A 443 46.54 -42.73 -88.32
N GLY A 444 47.81 -42.44 -88.08
CA GLY A 444 48.56 -41.46 -88.83
C GLY A 444 48.28 -41.53 -90.33
N GLY A 445 47.71 -40.46 -90.85
CA GLY A 445 47.71 -40.05 -92.24
C GLY A 445 47.00 -40.97 -93.23
N LEU A 446 45.88 -40.49 -93.78
CA LEU A 446 45.65 -40.39 -95.22
C LEU A 446 44.46 -39.44 -95.46
N GLU A 447 44.75 -38.30 -96.08
CA GLU A 447 43.73 -37.44 -96.67
C GLU A 447 42.86 -38.23 -97.66
N ALA A 448 41.58 -37.84 -97.75
CA ALA A 448 40.95 -37.40 -98.99
C ALA A 448 39.52 -37.98 -99.25
N VAL A 449 38.56 -37.06 -99.16
CA VAL A 449 37.38 -36.84 -100.06
C VAL A 449 36.27 -37.90 -100.19
N VAL A 450 35.12 -37.53 -99.60
CA VAL A 450 33.84 -37.17 -100.27
C VAL A 450 32.81 -38.23 -100.68
N SER A 451 31.58 -37.86 -100.32
CA SER A 451 30.24 -38.15 -100.89
C SER A 451 29.57 -39.46 -100.50
N LEU A 452 28.45 -39.44 -99.77
CA LEU A 452 27.10 -38.87 -99.99
C LEU A 452 26.13 -39.89 -100.60
N GLU A 453 24.90 -39.83 -100.05
CA GLU A 453 23.62 -40.40 -100.48
C GLU A 453 23.38 -41.88 -100.07
N GLY A 454 22.27 -42.23 -99.43
CA GLY A 454 21.07 -41.48 -99.05
C GLY A 454 19.96 -42.45 -98.61
N ALA A 455 18.99 -41.92 -97.85
CA ALA A 455 17.57 -42.27 -97.65
C ALA A 455 17.13 -43.74 -97.76
N THR A 456 16.25 -44.26 -96.89
CA THR A 456 14.79 -43.98 -96.83
C THR A 456 14.20 -44.67 -95.57
N SER A 457 13.52 -43.97 -94.65
CA SER A 457 12.07 -43.66 -94.58
C SER A 457 11.15 -44.71 -93.92
N GLY A 458 10.36 -44.26 -92.93
CA GLY A 458 9.05 -44.84 -92.53
C GLY A 458 8.90 -45.03 -91.02
N SER A 459 8.56 -44.02 -90.20
CA SER A 459 7.30 -43.26 -90.04
C SER A 459 6.21 -43.94 -89.22
N CYS A 460 5.75 -43.20 -88.19
CA CYS A 460 4.40 -43.06 -87.57
C CYS A 460 4.44 -43.30 -86.05
N GLY A 461 3.95 -42.44 -85.15
CA GLY A 461 3.28 -41.14 -85.28
C GLY A 461 2.40 -40.86 -84.04
N CYS A 462 2.20 -39.56 -83.75
CA CYS A 462 1.17 -38.92 -82.89
C CYS A 462 1.37 -39.01 -81.36
N GLY A 463 1.27 -37.93 -80.56
CA GLY A 463 0.98 -36.53 -80.83
C GLY A 463 0.53 -35.77 -79.55
N ASN A 464 0.66 -34.43 -79.62
CA ASN A 464 0.00 -33.37 -78.83
C ASN A 464 0.38 -33.18 -77.35
N SER A 465 0.48 -31.96 -76.78
CA SER A 465 0.43 -30.55 -77.24
C SER A 465 0.35 -29.64 -76.00
N LYS A 466 0.67 -28.33 -76.18
CA LYS A 466 0.29 -27.12 -75.38
C LYS A 466 1.27 -26.71 -74.25
N SER A 467 1.70 -25.45 -74.04
CA SER A 467 1.44 -24.10 -74.62
C SER A 467 2.60 -23.15 -74.23
N ALA A 468 3.14 -22.30 -75.11
CA ALA A 468 2.99 -20.82 -75.18
C ALA A 468 3.61 -20.01 -74.00
N TRP A 469 4.76 -19.33 -74.11
CA TRP A 469 5.09 -18.03 -74.77
C TRP A 469 4.29 -16.79 -74.31
N PHE A 470 4.97 -15.76 -73.75
CA PHE A 470 5.16 -14.40 -74.33
C PHE A 470 6.03 -13.51 -73.40
N VAL A 471 7.19 -12.98 -73.84
CA VAL A 471 7.49 -11.59 -74.31
C VAL A 471 7.59 -10.55 -73.17
N GLY A 472 8.58 -9.65 -73.07
CA GLY A 472 9.69 -9.23 -73.93
C GLY A 472 10.04 -7.74 -73.66
N GLY A 473 11.23 -7.29 -74.06
CA GLY A 473 11.66 -5.87 -74.11
C GLY A 473 13.00 -5.64 -73.37
N LEU A 474 14.17 -5.62 -74.00
CA LEU A 474 14.76 -4.68 -74.97
C LEU A 474 14.99 -3.25 -74.41
N THR A 475 16.22 -2.91 -73.97
CA THR A 475 17.17 -1.99 -74.68
C THR A 475 18.38 -1.54 -73.82
N PHE A 476 19.59 -1.75 -74.35
CA PHE A 476 20.83 -0.90 -74.41
C PHE A 476 21.06 0.19 -73.32
N LEU A 477 22.27 0.43 -72.77
CA LEU A 477 23.46 0.98 -73.44
C LEU A 477 24.58 1.31 -72.41
N MET A 478 25.83 1.01 -72.77
CA MET A 478 27.12 1.70 -72.46
C MET A 478 27.87 1.60 -71.11
N ALA A 479 29.14 1.23 -71.33
CA ALA A 479 30.39 1.84 -70.85
C ALA A 479 30.92 1.44 -69.47
N GLY A 480 32.08 0.78 -69.52
CA GLY A 480 32.81 0.32 -68.36
C GLY A 480 33.78 1.33 -67.79
N LEU A 481 34.43 0.94 -66.69
CA LEU A 481 35.66 1.54 -66.22
C LEU A 481 36.46 0.50 -65.43
N ARG A 482 37.60 0.11 -66.01
CA ARG A 482 38.74 -0.50 -65.30
C ARG A 482 39.35 0.53 -64.36
N ARG A 483 39.67 0.15 -63.12
CA ARG A 483 40.63 0.90 -62.29
C ARG A 483 41.59 -0.05 -61.60
N ARG A 484 42.87 0.04 -61.99
CA ARG A 484 44.03 -0.36 -61.20
C ARG A 484 44.18 0.59 -60.01
N ARG A 485 44.67 0.07 -58.88
CA ARG A 485 45.57 0.79 -57.97
C ARG A 485 46.61 -0.19 -57.44
N GLU A 486 47.86 0.09 -57.79
CA GLU A 486 49.01 -0.15 -56.93
C GLU A 486 49.26 1.20 -56.23
N ASP A 487 49.53 1.17 -54.94
CA ASP A 487 50.75 1.69 -54.33
C ASP A 487 51.05 0.86 -53.08
#